data_AF-A0A0F9VA20-F1
#
_entry.id   AF-A0A0F9VA20-F1
#
_cell.length_a   1.000
_cell.length_b   1.000
_cell.length_c   1.000
_cell.angle_alpha   90.00
_cell.angle_beta   90.00
_cell.angle_gamma   90.00
#
_symmetry.space_group_name_H-M   'P 1'
#
loop_
_entity.id
_entity.type
_entity.pdbx_description
1 polymer ?
#
loop_
_entity_poly.entity_id
_entity_poly.type
_entity_poly.pdbx_seq_one_letter_code
_entity_poly.pdbx_strand_id
1 'polypeptide(L)'
;MTRVITPELKAAQEASFGTPAIELIFTSKDELTTHDYSLTTASTNRLKYIEHWELPSDDFAIIVLRNEDLSIPDLRGYYVDIGYGFDTTDHGGSGLETSATARLWVEHQQYISEPGTLIVVLTLEGVWRRMMRKIIKSVGDAPDFTYKFEGLTYYKILEFIIEDELGYELRALGQHDDGIIDTTVPEFEINKTVFEYAGLIVERLMNHTKSYLRAEAGLIFRVRYPLVSASEEETKYGDVILQYYSDQAFQFYVYDEKKSVLVPNHIIVYGNQNPDTGDWDNIITAEAEDVGTNEQRVTEIQQAGGLRSQGELQNLADAILLRYKAQQTAGRLVIPHDCRLELYDRILITNSRGT
;
A
#
# COMPACT_ATOMS: atom_id res chain seq x y z
N MET A 1 9.50 12.74 -3.16
CA MET A 1 10.64 12.47 -2.25
C MET A 1 10.48 11.14 -1.53
N THR A 2 11.20 10.09 -1.96
CA THR A 2 11.32 8.82 -1.22
C THR A 2 11.37 9.07 0.28
N ARG A 3 10.58 8.37 1.09
CA ARG A 3 10.65 8.51 2.55
C ARG A 3 12.11 8.29 2.95
N VAL A 4 12.76 9.34 3.44
CA VAL A 4 14.19 9.31 3.80
C VAL A 4 14.27 9.19 5.30
N ILE A 5 14.81 8.08 5.79
CA ILE A 5 15.27 8.02 7.18
C ILE A 5 16.61 8.75 7.29
N THR A 6 16.81 9.46 8.38
CA THR A 6 18.09 10.10 8.66
C THR A 6 19.20 9.03 8.76
N PRO A 7 20.45 9.34 8.37
CA PRO A 7 21.58 8.44 8.58
C PRO A 7 21.70 7.93 10.01
N GLU A 8 21.38 8.78 10.98
CA GLU A 8 21.41 8.52 12.41
C GLU A 8 20.32 7.51 12.81
N LEU A 9 19.08 7.70 12.34
CA LEU A 9 17.98 6.75 12.54
C LEU A 9 18.26 5.41 11.88
N LYS A 10 18.87 5.41 10.69
CA LYS A 10 19.33 4.19 10.03
C LYS A 10 20.35 3.45 10.87
N ALA A 11 21.38 4.15 11.37
CA ALA A 11 22.42 3.57 12.21
C ALA A 11 21.86 3.01 13.53
N ALA A 12 20.90 3.71 14.15
CA ALA A 12 20.23 3.25 15.37
C ALA A 12 19.45 1.95 15.16
N GLN A 13 18.78 1.82 14.01
CA GLN A 13 18.05 0.59 13.65
C GLN A 13 18.97 -0.58 13.34
N GLU A 14 20.10 -0.31 12.68
CA GLU A 14 21.11 -1.31 12.37
C GLU A 14 21.77 -1.88 13.64
N ALA A 15 21.85 -1.08 14.70
CA ALA A 15 22.40 -1.51 15.99
C ALA A 15 21.51 -2.49 16.76
N SER A 16 20.23 -2.69 16.38
CA SER A 16 19.30 -3.70 16.93
C SER A 16 18.97 -3.62 18.45
N PHE A 17 19.42 -2.59 19.18
CA PHE A 17 19.26 -2.49 20.65
C PHE A 17 18.77 -1.11 21.16
N GLY A 18 18.22 -0.26 20.29
CA GLY A 18 17.73 1.06 20.69
C GLY A 18 16.38 1.04 21.41
N THR A 19 16.09 2.12 22.15
CA THR A 19 14.73 2.38 22.66
C THR A 19 13.82 2.78 21.50
N PRO A 20 12.69 2.10 21.28
CA PRO A 20 11.78 2.46 20.18
C PRO A 20 11.17 3.85 20.43
N ALA A 21 10.99 4.60 19.35
CA ALA A 21 10.29 5.87 19.33
C ALA A 21 8.97 5.69 18.58
N ILE A 22 7.87 6.20 19.15
CA ILE A 22 6.56 6.20 18.52
C ILE A 22 5.98 7.61 18.63
N GLU A 23 5.68 8.23 17.50
CA GLU A 23 5.02 9.53 17.41
C GLU A 23 3.52 9.36 17.11
N LEU A 24 2.68 9.98 17.94
CA LEU A 24 1.23 9.93 17.88
C LEU A 24 0.64 11.32 18.13
N ILE A 25 0.70 12.17 17.10
CA ILE A 25 0.13 13.51 17.12
C ILE A 25 -1.21 13.49 16.36
N PHE A 26 -2.30 13.58 17.11
CA PHE A 26 -3.65 13.65 16.54
C PHE A 26 -3.98 15.08 16.17
N THR A 27 -4.32 15.31 14.92
CA THR A 27 -4.63 16.64 14.39
C THR A 27 -6.07 16.70 13.90
N SER A 28 -6.80 17.77 14.25
CA SER A 28 -8.18 17.96 13.80
C SER A 28 -8.24 18.18 12.29
N LYS A 29 -9.40 17.94 11.68
CA LYS A 29 -9.62 18.11 10.23
C LYS A 29 -9.28 19.51 9.71
N ASP A 30 -9.49 20.53 10.52
CA ASP A 30 -9.19 21.94 10.22
C ASP A 30 -7.75 22.34 10.59
N GLU A 31 -6.96 21.40 11.11
CA GLU A 31 -5.57 21.59 11.54
C GLU A 31 -5.39 22.64 12.66
N LEU A 32 -6.47 23.04 13.33
CA LEU A 32 -6.43 24.05 14.38
C LEU A 32 -6.09 23.50 15.76
N THR A 33 -6.29 22.20 15.98
CA THR A 33 -6.04 21.56 17.28
C THR A 33 -5.23 20.29 17.11
N THR A 34 -4.28 20.11 18.02
CA THR A 34 -3.43 18.92 18.08
C THR A 34 -3.40 18.34 19.49
N HIS A 35 -3.33 17.01 19.58
CA HIS A 35 -3.16 16.26 20.82
C HIS A 35 -2.01 15.26 20.66
N ASP A 36 -0.94 15.49 21.40
CA ASP A 36 0.27 14.66 21.36
C ASP A 36 0.22 13.57 22.45
N TYR A 37 0.22 12.31 22.04
CA TYR A 37 0.32 11.14 22.93
C TYR A 37 1.54 10.27 22.61
N SER A 38 2.54 10.86 21.96
CA SER A 38 3.76 10.20 21.53
C SER A 38 4.53 9.61 22.70
N LEU A 39 5.18 8.47 22.45
CA LEU A 39 6.20 7.92 23.33
C LEU A 39 7.39 8.89 23.47
N THR A 40 7.59 9.75 22.46
CA THR A 40 8.64 10.78 22.41
C THR A 40 8.42 11.96 23.37
N THR A 41 7.20 12.15 23.88
CA THR A 41 6.86 13.28 24.77
C THR A 41 6.41 12.75 26.14
N ALA A 42 7.35 12.60 27.09
CA ALA A 42 7.09 11.95 28.38
C ALA A 42 5.94 12.56 29.20
N SER A 43 5.69 13.88 29.11
CA SER A 43 4.64 14.57 29.86
C SER A 43 3.22 14.29 29.35
N THR A 44 3.08 13.93 28.07
CA THR A 44 1.79 13.69 27.43
C THR A 44 1.59 12.23 27.00
N ASN A 45 2.65 11.42 27.09
CA ASN A 45 2.61 10.00 26.75
C ASN A 45 1.54 9.23 27.54
N ARG A 46 0.53 8.78 26.81
CA ARG A 46 -0.54 7.92 27.31
C ARG A 46 -0.60 6.57 26.61
N LEU A 47 0.29 6.31 25.65
CA LEU A 47 0.27 5.10 24.85
C LEU A 47 0.45 3.87 25.74
N LYS A 48 -0.51 2.96 25.69
CA LYS A 48 -0.48 1.66 26.37
C LYS A 48 -0.26 0.52 25.39
N TYR A 49 -0.91 0.61 24.23
CA TYR A 49 -0.86 -0.41 23.18
C TYR A 49 -1.12 0.23 21.83
N ILE A 50 -0.46 -0.30 20.80
CA ILE A 50 -0.73 0.02 19.40
C ILE A 50 -0.61 -1.26 18.59
N GLU A 51 -1.57 -1.44 17.70
CA GLU A 51 -1.55 -2.42 16.63
C GLU A 51 -1.81 -1.67 15.33
N HIS A 52 -0.93 -1.81 14.36
CA HIS A 52 -1.01 -1.11 13.08
C HIS A 52 -0.78 -2.11 11.96
N TRP A 53 -1.68 -2.11 11.00
CA TRP A 53 -1.64 -2.98 9.82
C TRP A 53 -1.53 -2.10 8.59
N GLU A 54 -0.43 -2.23 7.86
CA GLU A 54 -0.25 -1.63 6.54
C GLU A 54 -0.48 -2.73 5.48
N LEU A 55 -1.66 -2.72 4.86
CA LEU A 55 -2.05 -3.67 3.83
C LEU A 55 -2.18 -2.94 2.49
N PRO A 56 -1.85 -3.57 1.34
CA PRO A 56 -1.86 -2.89 0.04
C PRO A 56 -3.12 -2.12 -0.33
N SER A 57 -4.28 -2.49 0.25
CA SER A 57 -5.56 -1.82 -0.01
C SER A 57 -6.45 -1.70 1.24
N ASP A 58 -5.90 -1.89 2.44
CA ASP A 58 -6.68 -1.82 3.68
C ASP A 58 -5.84 -1.53 4.94
N ASP A 59 -5.35 -0.31 5.09
CA ASP A 59 -4.59 0.08 6.29
C ASP A 59 -5.53 0.43 7.46
N PHE A 60 -5.17 0.02 8.67
CA PHE A 60 -5.91 0.37 9.89
C PHE A 60 -5.04 0.25 11.15
N ALA A 61 -5.45 0.94 12.21
CA ALA A 61 -4.78 0.82 13.51
C ALA A 61 -5.77 0.75 14.68
N ILE A 62 -5.34 0.11 15.76
CA ILE A 62 -5.99 0.12 17.07
C ILE A 62 -5.00 0.70 18.07
N ILE A 63 -5.38 1.81 18.71
CA ILE A 63 -4.55 2.50 19.70
C ILE A 63 -5.27 2.48 21.05
N VAL A 64 -4.57 2.10 22.11
CA VAL A 64 -5.08 2.14 23.47
C VAL A 64 -4.30 3.17 24.28
N LEU A 65 -5.01 4.16 24.82
CA LEU A 65 -4.46 5.24 25.62
C LEU A 65 -4.92 5.11 27.09
N ARG A 66 -4.02 5.44 28.02
CA ARG A 66 -4.36 5.62 29.44
C ARG A 66 -5.16 6.91 29.62
N ASN A 67 -6.26 6.83 30.36
CA ASN A 67 -7.15 7.97 30.57
C ASN A 67 -7.54 8.15 32.05
N GLU A 68 -6.59 7.90 32.96
CA GLU A 68 -6.82 7.89 34.41
C GLU A 68 -7.38 9.20 34.97
N ASP A 69 -7.11 10.32 34.31
CA ASP A 69 -7.58 11.67 34.67
C ASP A 69 -8.78 12.15 33.83
N LEU A 70 -9.34 11.30 32.97
CA LEU A 70 -10.46 11.61 32.07
C LEU A 70 -10.20 12.79 31.12
N SER A 71 -8.94 13.13 30.82
CA SER A 71 -8.62 14.32 30.04
C SER A 71 -8.58 14.10 28.52
N ILE A 72 -8.68 12.86 28.03
CA ILE A 72 -8.64 12.59 26.59
C ILE A 72 -9.95 13.11 25.95
N PRO A 73 -9.88 14.09 25.03
CA PRO A 73 -11.04 14.65 24.36
C PRO A 73 -11.63 13.67 23.35
N ASP A 74 -12.71 14.07 22.70
CA ASP A 74 -13.26 13.33 21.56
C ASP A 74 -12.36 13.53 20.34
N LEU A 75 -11.64 12.47 19.95
CA LEU A 75 -10.72 12.45 18.82
C LEU A 75 -11.37 11.93 17.54
N ARG A 76 -12.67 11.60 17.53
CA ARG A 76 -13.34 11.12 16.31
C ARG A 76 -13.19 12.14 15.17
N GLY A 77 -12.72 11.67 14.02
CA GLY A 77 -12.44 12.50 12.85
C GLY A 77 -11.08 13.22 12.86
N TYR A 78 -10.31 13.14 13.95
CA TYR A 78 -8.90 13.54 13.94
C TYR A 78 -8.10 12.56 13.07
N TYR A 79 -6.99 13.02 12.51
CA TYR A 79 -6.04 12.19 11.79
C TYR A 79 -4.71 12.09 12.53
N VAL A 80 -3.93 11.07 12.20
CA VAL A 80 -2.56 10.89 12.68
C VAL A 80 -1.72 10.29 11.55
N ASP A 81 -0.51 10.79 11.41
CA ASP A 81 0.54 10.18 10.59
C ASP A 81 1.48 9.47 11.59
N ILE A 82 1.31 8.16 11.80
CA ILE A 82 1.98 7.46 12.91
C ILE A 82 3.48 7.41 12.63
N GLY A 83 4.30 7.92 13.54
CA GLY A 83 5.76 7.86 13.41
C GLY A 83 6.34 6.64 14.12
N TYR A 84 7.17 5.88 13.44
CA TYR A 84 7.99 4.81 14.05
C TYR A 84 9.47 5.14 13.93
N GLY A 85 10.26 4.79 14.94
CA GLY A 85 11.70 4.98 14.90
C GLY A 85 12.40 4.60 16.21
N PHE A 86 13.48 5.31 16.52
CA PHE A 86 14.40 4.95 17.61
C PHE A 86 15.04 6.17 18.27
N ASP A 87 15.58 5.97 19.47
CA ASP A 87 16.55 6.91 20.06
C ASP A 87 17.87 6.86 19.28
N THR A 88 18.24 8.00 18.71
CA THR A 88 19.44 8.20 17.89
C THR A 88 20.58 8.86 18.66
N THR A 89 20.44 9.10 19.97
CA THR A 89 21.45 9.80 20.80
C THR A 89 22.84 9.17 20.68
N ASP A 90 22.93 7.83 20.73
CA ASP A 90 24.19 7.09 20.63
C ASP A 90 24.72 6.97 19.18
N HIS A 91 23.97 7.50 18.22
CA HIS A 91 24.24 7.43 16.78
C HIS A 91 24.43 8.82 16.15
N GLY A 92 24.63 9.85 16.98
CA GLY A 92 24.90 11.22 16.52
C GLY A 92 23.64 12.05 16.22
N GLY A 93 22.46 11.50 16.47
CA GLY A 93 21.19 12.20 16.28
C GLY A 93 20.73 12.96 17.52
N SER A 94 19.53 13.52 17.44
CA SER A 94 19.02 14.50 18.42
C SER A 94 18.15 13.90 19.54
N GLY A 95 18.03 12.58 19.59
CA GLY A 95 17.20 11.86 20.54
C GLY A 95 16.20 10.96 19.82
N LEU A 96 14.94 11.01 20.20
CA LEU A 96 13.92 10.15 19.58
C LEU A 96 13.56 10.69 18.19
N GLU A 97 13.97 9.98 17.15
CA GLU A 97 13.66 10.28 15.75
C GLU A 97 12.69 9.24 15.19
N THR A 98 11.73 9.70 14.39
CA THR A 98 10.68 8.87 13.79
C THR A 98 10.55 9.14 12.31
N SER A 99 9.92 8.19 11.62
CA SER A 99 9.53 8.28 10.23
C SER A 99 8.03 8.03 10.16
N ALA A 100 7.27 8.91 9.52
CA ALA A 100 5.80 8.85 9.51
C ALA A 100 5.22 7.89 8.45
N THR A 101 4.26 7.06 8.84
CA THR A 101 3.49 6.16 7.97
C THR A 101 2.37 6.90 7.24
N ALA A 102 1.61 6.16 6.41
CA ALA A 102 0.39 6.69 5.79
C ALA A 102 -0.59 7.25 6.83
N ARG A 103 -1.33 8.29 6.42
CA ARG A 103 -2.32 8.95 7.26
C ARG A 103 -3.48 8.02 7.61
N LEU A 104 -3.83 7.98 8.89
CA LEU A 104 -5.01 7.30 9.40
C LEU A 104 -5.97 8.29 10.07
N TRP A 105 -7.26 7.96 10.11
CA TRP A 105 -8.30 8.77 10.77
C TRP A 105 -8.99 7.97 11.87
N VAL A 106 -9.26 8.62 13.00
CA VAL A 106 -10.03 8.03 14.10
C VAL A 106 -11.49 7.89 13.66
N GLU A 107 -11.89 6.66 13.39
CA GLU A 107 -13.27 6.32 13.05
C GLU A 107 -14.11 6.10 14.32
N HIS A 108 -13.55 5.35 15.28
CA HIS A 108 -14.23 5.00 16.51
C HIS A 108 -13.39 5.33 17.73
N GLN A 109 -14.08 5.76 18.79
CA GLN A 109 -13.48 6.01 20.10
C GLN A 109 -14.38 5.42 21.18
N GLN A 110 -13.80 4.53 21.98
CA GLN A 110 -14.48 3.83 23.07
C GLN A 110 -13.79 4.14 24.41
N TYR A 111 -14.58 4.52 25.41
CA TYR A 111 -14.12 4.66 26.79
C TYR A 111 -14.41 3.38 27.56
N ILE A 112 -13.40 2.81 28.22
CA ILE A 112 -13.53 1.62 29.07
C ILE A 112 -13.17 2.03 30.50
N SER A 113 -14.11 1.82 31.41
CA SER A 113 -13.96 2.11 32.84
C SER A 113 -14.27 0.85 33.65
N GLU A 114 -13.23 0.31 34.28
CA GLU A 114 -13.30 -0.86 35.15
C GLU A 114 -12.50 -0.57 36.43
N PRO A 115 -12.75 -1.28 37.54
CA PRO A 115 -11.98 -1.08 38.78
C PRO A 115 -10.46 -1.15 38.53
N GLY A 116 -9.76 -0.04 38.77
CA GLY A 116 -8.31 0.07 38.56
C GLY A 116 -7.85 0.25 37.11
N THR A 117 -8.76 0.38 36.14
CA THR A 117 -8.41 0.63 34.74
C THR A 117 -9.35 1.65 34.11
N LEU A 118 -8.77 2.71 33.55
CA LEU A 118 -9.49 3.71 32.78
C LEU A 118 -8.71 4.01 31.50
N ILE A 119 -9.24 3.56 30.37
CA ILE A 119 -8.56 3.61 29.08
C ILE A 119 -9.50 4.10 27.97
N VAL A 120 -8.89 4.59 26.91
CA VAL A 120 -9.55 4.93 25.65
C VAL A 120 -9.01 4.02 24.56
N VAL A 121 -9.90 3.40 23.81
CA VAL A 121 -9.56 2.60 22.62
C VAL A 121 -9.98 3.40 21.39
N LEU A 122 -9.03 3.63 20.49
CA LEU A 122 -9.24 4.29 19.21
C LEU A 122 -9.11 3.25 18.11
N THR A 123 -10.09 3.22 17.20
CA THR A 123 -10.01 2.46 15.95
C THR A 123 -9.85 3.44 14.82
N LEU A 124 -8.80 3.24 14.02
CA LEU A 124 -8.42 4.13 12.95
C LEU A 124 -8.54 3.42 11.59
N GLU A 125 -8.96 4.17 10.59
CA GLU A 125 -9.01 3.72 9.20
C GLU A 125 -7.99 4.46 8.33
N GLY A 126 -7.41 3.75 7.37
CA GLY A 126 -6.49 4.32 6.40
C GLY A 126 -7.18 4.95 5.19
N VAL A 127 -6.34 5.53 4.32
CA VAL A 127 -6.78 6.27 3.13
C VAL A 127 -7.61 5.39 2.19
N TRP A 128 -7.29 4.11 2.06
CA TRP A 128 -8.03 3.17 1.20
C TRP A 128 -9.49 3.04 1.61
N ARG A 129 -9.79 2.85 2.91
CA ARG A 129 -11.17 2.80 3.41
C ARG A 129 -11.91 4.10 3.15
N ARG A 130 -11.24 5.25 3.23
CA ARG A 130 -11.84 6.54 2.90
C ARG A 130 -12.13 6.67 1.41
N MET A 131 -11.25 6.18 0.54
CA MET A 131 -11.49 6.11 -0.90
C MET A 131 -12.68 5.20 -1.24
N MET A 132 -12.87 4.11 -0.48
CA MET A 132 -14.04 3.23 -0.59
C MET A 132 -15.37 3.89 -0.13
N ARG A 133 -15.33 5.12 0.40
CA ARG A 133 -16.53 5.90 0.78
C ARG A 133 -16.79 7.08 -0.15
N LYS A 134 -15.85 7.42 -1.05
CA LYS A 134 -15.96 8.54 -1.99
C LYS A 134 -16.54 8.06 -3.31
N ILE A 135 -17.71 8.57 -3.69
CA ILE A 135 -18.27 8.39 -5.04
C ILE A 135 -17.75 9.51 -5.95
N ILE A 136 -17.36 9.15 -7.17
CA ILE A 136 -16.95 10.12 -8.21
C ILE A 136 -18.19 10.63 -8.94
N LYS A 137 -18.40 11.95 -8.94
CA LYS A 137 -19.56 12.63 -9.57
C LYS A 137 -19.19 13.95 -10.27
N SER A 138 -17.91 14.25 -10.37
CA SER A 138 -17.41 15.46 -11.02
C SER A 138 -17.47 15.39 -12.55
N VAL A 139 -17.54 14.18 -13.09
CA VAL A 139 -17.56 13.86 -14.52
C VAL A 139 -18.84 13.13 -14.90
N GLY A 140 -19.16 13.17 -16.19
CA GLY A 140 -20.42 12.65 -16.72
C GLY A 140 -21.61 13.56 -16.44
N ASP A 141 -22.74 13.24 -17.07
CA ASP A 141 -23.97 14.02 -16.94
C ASP A 141 -24.94 13.39 -15.93
N ALA A 142 -25.65 14.23 -15.18
CA ALA A 142 -26.71 13.78 -14.30
C ALA A 142 -27.85 13.11 -15.11
N PRO A 143 -28.51 12.05 -14.58
CA PRO A 143 -28.39 11.55 -13.21
C PRO A 143 -27.33 10.45 -13.02
N ASP A 144 -26.79 9.89 -14.10
CA ASP A 144 -26.01 8.65 -14.05
C ASP A 144 -24.51 8.89 -13.84
N PHE A 145 -24.01 10.08 -14.24
CA PHE A 145 -22.59 10.46 -14.14
C PHE A 145 -21.65 9.40 -14.73
N THR A 146 -22.12 8.72 -15.78
CA THR A 146 -21.33 7.77 -16.55
C THR A 146 -20.29 8.53 -17.36
N TYR A 147 -19.05 8.09 -17.29
CA TYR A 147 -17.95 8.74 -17.97
C TYR A 147 -16.97 7.72 -18.54
N LYS A 148 -16.65 7.88 -19.82
CA LYS A 148 -15.66 7.08 -20.53
C LYS A 148 -14.38 7.92 -20.67
N PHE A 149 -13.29 7.40 -20.13
CA PHE A 149 -11.97 8.00 -20.32
C PHE A 149 -11.46 7.63 -21.72
N GLU A 150 -11.04 8.64 -22.48
CA GLU A 150 -10.51 8.47 -23.84
C GLU A 150 -9.13 9.13 -23.97
N GLY A 151 -8.20 8.45 -24.64
CA GLY A 151 -6.87 8.99 -24.92
C GLY A 151 -5.96 9.16 -23.70
N LEU A 152 -6.33 8.65 -22.53
CA LEU A 152 -5.58 8.74 -21.29
C LEU A 152 -4.98 7.40 -20.91
N THR A 153 -3.76 7.41 -20.41
CA THR A 153 -3.08 6.21 -19.86
C THR A 153 -3.65 5.85 -18.50
N TYR A 154 -3.39 4.64 -18.00
CA TYR A 154 -3.78 4.27 -16.63
C TYR A 154 -3.27 5.27 -15.59
N TYR A 155 -2.01 5.72 -15.72
CA TYR A 155 -1.44 6.73 -14.83
C TYR A 155 -2.24 8.04 -14.86
N LYS A 156 -2.64 8.52 -16.05
CA LYS A 156 -3.40 9.76 -16.17
C LYS A 156 -4.82 9.67 -15.62
N ILE A 157 -5.45 8.50 -15.71
CA ILE A 157 -6.74 8.26 -15.06
C ILE A 157 -6.56 8.22 -13.52
N LEU A 158 -5.49 7.59 -13.02
CA LEU A 158 -5.17 7.59 -11.59
C LEU A 158 -4.87 9.00 -11.06
N GLU A 159 -4.11 9.81 -11.80
CA GLU A 159 -3.80 11.21 -11.49
C GLU A 159 -5.09 12.01 -11.31
N PHE A 160 -6.03 11.91 -12.26
CA PHE A 160 -7.35 12.52 -12.13
C PHE A 160 -8.10 12.10 -10.87
N ILE A 161 -8.14 10.79 -10.55
CA ILE A 161 -8.88 10.30 -9.38
C ILE A 161 -8.19 10.72 -8.06
N ILE A 162 -6.87 10.66 -7.99
CA ILE A 162 -6.13 10.92 -6.75
C ILE A 162 -5.98 12.42 -6.50
N GLU A 163 -5.64 13.19 -7.53
CA GLU A 163 -5.35 14.61 -7.38
C GLU A 163 -6.62 15.46 -7.47
N ASP A 164 -7.43 15.27 -8.52
CA ASP A 164 -8.59 16.14 -8.76
C ASP A 164 -9.79 15.74 -7.89
N GLU A 165 -10.09 14.45 -7.75
CA GLU A 165 -11.29 14.00 -7.00
C GLU A 165 -11.10 13.91 -5.49
N LEU A 166 -9.89 13.53 -5.06
CA LEU A 166 -9.57 13.30 -3.65
C LEU A 166 -8.76 14.45 -3.04
N GLY A 167 -8.06 15.25 -3.83
CA GLY A 167 -7.19 16.32 -3.35
C GLY A 167 -5.90 15.80 -2.70
N TYR A 168 -5.43 14.64 -3.14
CA TYR A 168 -4.19 13.99 -2.68
C TYR A 168 -3.06 14.19 -3.70
N GLU A 169 -1.84 13.80 -3.37
CA GLU A 169 -0.71 13.87 -4.32
C GLU A 169 -0.49 12.49 -4.95
N LEU A 170 -0.44 12.40 -6.28
CA LEU A 170 0.10 11.23 -6.97
C LEU A 170 1.50 11.54 -7.45
N ARG A 171 2.49 10.81 -6.93
CA ARG A 171 3.86 11.04 -7.34
C ARG A 171 4.09 10.62 -8.78
N ALA A 172 4.82 11.50 -9.48
CA ALA A 172 5.37 11.23 -10.79
C ALA A 172 6.00 9.84 -10.85
N LEU A 173 5.71 9.12 -11.93
CA LEU A 173 6.37 7.86 -12.25
C LEU A 173 7.88 8.08 -12.21
N GLY A 174 8.57 7.22 -11.45
CA GLY A 174 10.02 7.22 -11.40
C GLY A 174 10.63 6.64 -12.67
N GLN A 175 11.83 6.10 -12.55
CA GLN A 175 12.49 5.41 -13.67
C GLN A 175 11.99 3.96 -13.88
N HIS A 176 11.12 3.47 -12.98
CA HIS A 176 10.55 2.15 -13.09
C HIS A 176 9.31 2.21 -13.99
N ASP A 177 9.35 1.44 -15.06
CA ASP A 177 8.26 1.30 -16.02
C ASP A 177 7.84 -0.17 -16.08
N ASP A 178 6.54 -0.41 -15.96
CA ASP A 178 5.97 -1.76 -16.12
C ASP A 178 5.60 -2.09 -17.58
N GLY A 179 5.79 -1.12 -18.48
CA GLY A 179 5.46 -1.18 -19.88
C GLY A 179 3.97 -1.03 -20.17
N ILE A 180 3.14 -0.71 -19.18
CA ILE A 180 1.67 -0.65 -19.27
C ILE A 180 1.12 0.68 -18.74
N ILE A 181 1.47 1.07 -17.51
CA ILE A 181 0.79 2.12 -16.75
C ILE A 181 0.85 3.49 -17.42
N ASP A 182 1.95 3.80 -18.12
CA ASP A 182 2.16 5.08 -18.80
C ASP A 182 2.13 4.98 -20.34
N THR A 183 1.91 3.78 -20.88
CA THR A 183 1.97 3.53 -22.33
C THR A 183 0.61 3.12 -22.88
N THR A 184 -0.13 2.31 -22.13
CA THR A 184 -1.39 1.73 -22.58
C THR A 184 -2.53 2.68 -22.31
N VAL A 185 -3.35 2.94 -23.34
CA VAL A 185 -4.58 3.71 -23.25
C VAL A 185 -5.76 2.74 -23.14
N PRO A 186 -6.30 2.50 -21.94
CA PRO A 186 -7.42 1.59 -21.79
C PRO A 186 -8.72 2.17 -22.34
N GLU A 187 -9.63 1.27 -22.69
CA GLU A 187 -11.05 1.59 -22.68
C GLU A 187 -11.56 1.45 -21.25
N PHE A 188 -11.71 2.58 -20.55
CA PHE A 188 -12.10 2.58 -19.15
C PHE A 188 -13.30 3.50 -18.92
N GLU A 189 -14.34 2.92 -18.32
CA GLU A 189 -15.61 3.58 -18.03
C GLU A 189 -15.93 3.42 -16.55
N ILE A 190 -16.48 4.50 -15.98
CA ILE A 190 -16.96 4.54 -14.59
C ILE A 190 -18.46 4.78 -14.55
N ASN A 191 -19.09 4.30 -13.47
CA ASN A 191 -20.53 4.48 -13.22
C ASN A 191 -21.41 3.91 -14.35
N LYS A 192 -20.98 2.82 -15.01
CA LYS A 192 -21.70 2.22 -16.14
C LYS A 192 -23.05 1.63 -15.74
N THR A 193 -23.07 0.91 -14.60
CA THR A 193 -24.27 0.20 -14.12
C THR A 193 -24.71 0.70 -12.75
N VAL A 194 -23.76 1.01 -11.87
CA VAL A 194 -23.98 1.52 -10.52
C VAL A 194 -22.91 2.55 -10.22
N PHE A 195 -23.20 3.46 -9.27
CA PHE A 195 -22.18 4.37 -8.77
C PHE A 195 -21.01 3.60 -8.17
N GLU A 196 -19.81 3.94 -8.63
CA GLU A 196 -18.57 3.33 -8.18
C GLU A 196 -17.85 4.24 -7.17
N TYR A 197 -17.18 3.61 -6.22
CA TYR A 197 -16.33 4.32 -5.26
C TYR A 197 -14.93 4.50 -5.84
N ALA A 198 -14.28 5.61 -5.52
CA ALA A 198 -12.93 5.93 -5.99
C ALA A 198 -11.94 4.79 -5.70
N GLY A 199 -12.04 4.15 -4.53
CA GLY A 199 -11.23 2.99 -4.18
C GLY A 199 -11.38 1.81 -5.14
N LEU A 200 -12.62 1.46 -5.52
CA LEU A 200 -12.90 0.37 -6.47
C LEU A 200 -12.40 0.70 -7.87
N ILE A 201 -12.54 1.97 -8.28
CA ILE A 201 -12.07 2.43 -9.59
C ILE A 201 -10.54 2.33 -9.65
N VAL A 202 -9.85 2.81 -8.61
CA VAL A 202 -8.39 2.72 -8.49
C VAL A 202 -7.93 1.27 -8.46
N GLU A 203 -8.60 0.39 -7.70
CA GLU A 203 -8.28 -1.03 -7.67
C GLU A 203 -8.41 -1.68 -9.07
N ARG A 204 -9.50 -1.40 -9.79
CA ARG A 204 -9.68 -1.86 -11.18
C ARG A 204 -8.54 -1.38 -12.08
N LEU A 205 -8.15 -0.11 -12.02
CA LEU A 205 -7.05 0.43 -12.82
C LEU A 205 -5.73 -0.28 -12.49
N MET A 206 -5.39 -0.41 -11.21
CA MET A 206 -4.17 -1.08 -10.79
C MET A 206 -4.16 -2.56 -11.17
N ASN A 207 -5.33 -3.23 -11.20
CA ASN A 207 -5.46 -4.62 -11.60
C ASN A 207 -5.11 -4.89 -13.07
N HIS A 208 -5.14 -3.87 -13.93
CA HIS A 208 -4.71 -3.97 -15.32
C HIS A 208 -3.23 -3.63 -15.54
N THR A 209 -2.50 -3.28 -14.47
CA THR A 209 -1.07 -2.93 -14.52
C THR A 209 -0.25 -3.97 -13.76
N LYS A 210 1.09 -3.92 -13.86
CA LYS A 210 1.96 -4.74 -12.98
C LYS A 210 2.35 -3.97 -11.72
N SER A 211 1.91 -2.73 -11.60
CA SER A 211 2.24 -1.82 -10.53
C SER A 211 1.24 -1.95 -9.37
N TYR A 212 1.60 -1.40 -8.22
CA TYR A 212 0.71 -1.22 -7.08
C TYR A 212 0.88 0.18 -6.49
N LEU A 213 -0.13 0.65 -5.76
CA LEU A 213 -0.11 1.94 -5.09
C LEU A 213 0.28 1.75 -3.63
N ARG A 214 1.25 2.54 -3.16
CA ARG A 214 1.58 2.67 -1.75
C ARG A 214 1.16 4.05 -1.26
N ALA A 215 0.39 4.08 -0.17
CA ALA A 215 0.11 5.31 0.55
C ALA A 215 1.32 5.69 1.42
N GLU A 216 1.62 6.98 1.49
CA GLU A 216 2.69 7.54 2.31
C GLU A 216 2.14 8.66 3.20
N ALA A 217 2.93 9.11 4.17
CA ALA A 217 2.61 10.26 5.00
C ALA A 217 2.28 11.49 4.14
N GLY A 218 1.36 12.33 4.64
CA GLY A 218 0.99 13.57 3.98
C GLY A 218 0.02 13.41 2.80
N LEU A 219 -0.77 12.34 2.75
CA LEU A 219 -1.75 12.08 1.67
C LEU A 219 -1.09 11.93 0.29
N ILE A 220 0.04 11.24 0.26
CA ILE A 220 0.81 11.01 -0.95
C ILE A 220 0.65 9.55 -1.37
N PHE A 221 0.36 9.33 -2.64
CA PHE A 221 0.42 8.02 -3.27
C PHE A 221 1.65 7.89 -4.15
N ARG A 222 2.26 6.71 -4.11
CA ARG A 222 3.35 6.34 -5.00
C ARG A 222 2.99 5.07 -5.75
N VAL A 223 3.13 5.12 -7.08
CA VAL A 223 3.15 3.93 -7.91
C VAL A 223 4.48 3.21 -7.71
N ARG A 224 4.42 1.92 -7.37
CA ARG A 224 5.58 1.04 -7.25
C ARG A 224 5.43 -0.12 -8.23
N TYR A 225 6.57 -0.53 -8.79
CA TYR A 225 6.67 -1.73 -9.60
C TYR A 225 7.44 -2.81 -8.82
N PRO A 226 6.89 -4.02 -8.64
CA PRO A 226 7.60 -5.09 -7.95
C PRO A 226 8.82 -5.54 -8.76
N LEU A 227 10.00 -5.44 -8.15
CA LEU A 227 11.28 -5.76 -8.79
C LEU A 227 11.36 -7.23 -9.23
N VAL A 228 11.71 -7.47 -10.49
CA VAL A 228 11.76 -8.82 -11.09
C VAL A 228 13.13 -9.50 -10.93
N SER A 229 14.20 -8.74 -10.66
CA SER A 229 15.53 -9.24 -10.32
C SER A 229 16.27 -8.24 -9.42
N ALA A 230 17.31 -8.69 -8.73
CA ALA A 230 18.23 -7.81 -8.00
C ALA A 230 19.50 -7.66 -8.85
N SER A 231 19.53 -6.63 -9.69
CA SER A 231 20.73 -6.22 -10.42
C SER A 231 21.50 -5.16 -9.61
N GLU A 232 22.82 -5.12 -9.77
CA GLU A 232 23.70 -4.21 -9.00
C GLU A 232 23.37 -2.72 -9.18
N GLU A 233 22.76 -2.32 -10.30
CA GLU A 233 22.34 -0.93 -10.55
C GLU A 233 21.09 -0.49 -9.75
N GLU A 234 20.25 -1.43 -9.32
CA GLU A 234 19.04 -1.15 -8.52
C GLU A 234 19.40 -0.74 -7.06
N THR A 235 20.58 -1.12 -6.58
CA THR A 235 21.13 -0.73 -5.26
C THR A 235 21.27 0.79 -5.07
N LYS A 236 21.28 1.58 -6.15
CA LYS A 236 21.56 3.03 -6.12
C LYS A 236 20.33 3.91 -5.86
N TYR A 237 19.11 3.40 -6.03
CA TYR A 237 17.87 4.21 -5.98
C TYR A 237 16.90 3.84 -4.85
N GLY A 238 17.34 3.04 -3.87
CA GLY A 238 16.54 2.66 -2.70
C GLY A 238 16.00 1.23 -2.74
N ASP A 239 16.38 0.44 -3.73
CA ASP A 239 15.91 -0.93 -3.94
C ASP A 239 16.87 -1.96 -3.30
N VAL A 240 17.13 -1.80 -2.01
CA VAL A 240 17.95 -2.74 -1.23
C VAL A 240 17.04 -3.84 -0.71
N ILE A 241 17.44 -5.10 -0.86
CA ILE A 241 16.75 -6.18 -0.16
C ILE A 241 17.13 -6.11 1.32
N LEU A 242 16.19 -5.78 2.20
CA LEU A 242 16.45 -5.84 3.63
C LEU A 242 16.63 -7.31 4.03
N GLN A 243 17.80 -7.65 4.55
CA GLN A 243 18.15 -9.03 4.86
C GLN A 243 17.99 -9.30 6.35
N TYR A 244 17.25 -10.36 6.68
CA TYR A 244 17.14 -10.89 8.04
C TYR A 244 17.76 -12.29 8.12
N TYR A 245 18.41 -12.55 9.24
CA TYR A 245 19.16 -13.77 9.50
C TYR A 245 18.59 -14.56 10.68
N SER A 246 18.90 -15.84 10.73
CA SER A 246 18.49 -16.69 11.83
C SER A 246 19.47 -16.74 13.00
N ASP A 247 20.72 -16.30 12.83
CA ASP A 247 21.85 -16.53 13.74
C ASP A 247 22.78 -15.33 13.95
N GLN A 248 22.53 -14.20 13.28
CA GLN A 248 23.32 -12.97 13.42
C GLN A 248 22.43 -11.73 13.50
N ALA A 249 23.04 -10.56 13.71
CA ALA A 249 22.33 -9.27 13.76
C ALA A 249 21.41 -9.11 12.55
N PHE A 250 20.32 -8.33 12.72
CA PHE A 250 19.11 -8.44 11.89
C PHE A 250 18.44 -9.82 12.05
N GLN A 251 18.34 -10.27 13.29
CA GLN A 251 17.75 -11.56 13.59
C GLN A 251 16.22 -11.55 13.45
N PHE A 252 15.65 -12.67 13.04
CA PHE A 252 14.21 -12.91 13.16
C PHE A 252 13.91 -13.96 14.25
N TYR A 253 12.77 -13.77 14.92
CA TYR A 253 12.27 -14.68 15.94
C TYR A 253 11.51 -15.86 15.32
N VAL A 254 10.64 -15.57 14.36
CA VAL A 254 9.80 -16.58 13.69
C VAL A 254 9.78 -16.26 12.21
N TYR A 255 9.95 -17.30 11.39
CA TYR A 255 9.67 -17.26 9.96
C TYR A 255 8.83 -18.49 9.61
N ASP A 256 7.66 -18.26 9.03
CA ASP A 256 6.82 -19.28 8.43
C ASP A 256 6.46 -18.88 7.00
N GLU A 257 6.61 -19.82 6.07
CA GLU A 257 6.29 -19.64 4.66
C GLU A 257 5.34 -20.75 4.22
N LYS A 258 4.33 -20.39 3.44
CA LYS A 258 3.52 -21.30 2.66
C LYS A 258 3.67 -20.96 1.18
N LYS A 259 3.86 -22.00 0.37
CA LYS A 259 3.80 -21.90 -1.09
C LYS A 259 2.57 -22.65 -1.56
N SER A 260 1.62 -21.91 -2.12
CA SER A 260 0.39 -22.47 -2.66
C SER A 260 0.60 -22.91 -4.10
N VAL A 261 -0.32 -23.71 -4.62
CA VAL A 261 -0.44 -23.94 -6.05
C VAL A 261 -0.94 -22.65 -6.71
N LEU A 262 -0.42 -22.32 -7.89
CA LEU A 262 -0.85 -21.13 -8.63
C LEU A 262 -2.22 -21.38 -9.27
N VAL A 263 -3.23 -20.61 -8.88
CA VAL A 263 -4.57 -20.68 -9.46
C VAL A 263 -5.11 -19.25 -9.59
N PRO A 264 -5.54 -18.82 -10.80
CA PRO A 264 -5.41 -19.50 -12.09
C PRO A 264 -3.94 -19.59 -12.54
N ASN A 265 -3.64 -20.62 -13.35
CA ASN A 265 -2.31 -20.84 -13.95
C ASN A 265 -2.29 -20.64 -15.47
N HIS A 266 -3.41 -20.26 -16.07
CA HIS A 266 -3.55 -19.97 -17.48
C HIS A 266 -4.45 -18.73 -17.67
N ILE A 267 -3.92 -17.68 -18.28
CA ILE A 267 -4.63 -16.43 -18.55
C ILE A 267 -4.82 -16.29 -20.05
N ILE A 268 -6.04 -16.02 -20.49
CA ILE A 268 -6.36 -15.68 -21.89
C ILE A 268 -6.94 -14.27 -21.92
N VAL A 269 -6.40 -13.43 -22.79
CA VAL A 269 -6.90 -12.07 -23.00
C VAL A 269 -7.34 -11.89 -24.45
N TYR A 270 -8.58 -11.45 -24.65
CA TYR A 270 -9.14 -11.11 -25.95
C TYR A 270 -9.16 -9.59 -26.17
N GLY A 271 -8.75 -9.13 -27.36
CA GLY A 271 -8.79 -7.72 -27.74
C GLY A 271 -9.30 -7.48 -29.17
N ASN A 272 -9.22 -6.22 -29.60
CA ASN A 272 -9.70 -5.72 -30.90
C ASN A 272 -11.21 -5.84 -31.12
N GLN A 273 -12.00 -5.44 -30.11
CA GLN A 273 -13.42 -5.21 -30.29
C GLN A 273 -13.63 -4.01 -31.23
N ASN A 274 -14.57 -4.10 -32.16
CA ASN A 274 -14.91 -3.00 -33.04
C ASN A 274 -15.45 -1.82 -32.20
N PRO A 275 -14.81 -0.64 -32.21
CA PRO A 275 -15.24 0.49 -31.39
C PRO A 275 -16.60 1.07 -31.82
N ASP A 276 -16.98 0.89 -33.09
CA ASP A 276 -18.21 1.47 -33.65
C ASP A 276 -19.42 0.54 -33.42
N THR A 277 -19.23 -0.78 -33.57
CA THR A 277 -20.33 -1.75 -33.49
C THR A 277 -20.36 -2.54 -32.18
N GLY A 278 -19.25 -2.61 -31.46
CA GLY A 278 -19.08 -3.50 -30.31
C GLY A 278 -18.87 -4.97 -30.69
N ASP A 279 -18.77 -5.30 -31.97
CA ASP A 279 -18.62 -6.67 -32.44
C ASP A 279 -17.17 -7.17 -32.34
N TRP A 280 -17.01 -8.49 -32.24
CA TRP A 280 -15.74 -9.18 -32.09
C TRP A 280 -15.34 -9.88 -33.40
N ASP A 281 -15.35 -9.15 -34.51
CA ASP A 281 -15.15 -9.72 -35.85
C ASP A 281 -13.70 -10.12 -36.15
N ASN A 282 -12.72 -9.43 -35.55
CA ASN A 282 -11.28 -9.63 -35.78
C ASN A 282 -10.51 -9.78 -34.46
N ILE A 283 -10.95 -10.73 -33.63
CA ILE A 283 -10.37 -10.96 -32.30
C ILE A 283 -8.86 -11.26 -32.40
N ILE A 284 -8.07 -10.53 -31.62
CA ILE A 284 -6.69 -10.87 -31.30
C ILE A 284 -6.65 -11.46 -29.89
N THR A 285 -5.81 -12.47 -29.69
CA THR A 285 -5.75 -13.25 -28.46
C THR A 285 -4.31 -13.35 -27.99
N ALA A 286 -4.08 -13.16 -26.69
CA ALA A 286 -2.82 -13.48 -26.04
C ALA A 286 -3.05 -14.43 -24.87
N GLU A 287 -2.04 -15.26 -24.59
CA GLU A 287 -2.08 -16.27 -23.54
C GLU A 287 -0.82 -16.19 -22.68
N ALA A 288 -0.97 -16.40 -21.38
CA ALA A 288 0.14 -16.55 -20.44
C ALA A 288 -0.13 -17.77 -19.55
N GLU A 289 0.85 -18.65 -19.39
CA GLU A 289 0.71 -19.90 -18.62
C GLU A 289 1.90 -20.14 -17.69
N ASP A 290 1.64 -20.73 -16.52
CA ASP A 290 2.65 -21.31 -15.64
C ASP A 290 2.27 -22.74 -15.23
N VAL A 291 2.85 -23.71 -15.93
CA VAL A 291 2.63 -25.14 -15.70
C VAL A 291 3.52 -25.73 -14.59
N GLY A 292 4.13 -24.90 -13.74
CA GLY A 292 5.14 -25.32 -12.75
C GLY A 292 4.65 -26.20 -11.58
N THR A 293 3.40 -26.66 -11.58
CA THR A 293 2.82 -27.48 -10.51
C THR A 293 2.05 -28.66 -11.11
N ASN A 294 1.97 -29.81 -10.41
CA ASN A 294 1.17 -30.97 -10.84
C ASN A 294 -0.37 -30.73 -10.77
N GLU A 295 -0.79 -29.47 -10.87
CA GLU A 295 -2.18 -29.03 -10.79
C GLU A 295 -2.84 -29.09 -12.17
N GLN A 296 -4.17 -29.22 -12.19
CA GLN A 296 -4.93 -29.05 -13.42
C GLN A 296 -4.78 -27.61 -13.97
N ARG A 297 -4.87 -27.46 -15.29
CA ARG A 297 -4.98 -26.15 -15.93
C ARG A 297 -6.29 -25.46 -15.49
N VAL A 298 -6.19 -24.33 -14.81
CA VAL A 298 -7.29 -23.45 -14.43
C VAL A 298 -7.16 -22.16 -15.23
N THR A 299 -8.13 -21.92 -16.11
CA THR A 299 -8.11 -20.81 -17.06
C THR A 299 -8.96 -19.64 -16.57
N GLU A 300 -8.38 -18.45 -16.62
CA GLU A 300 -9.10 -17.18 -16.49
C GLU A 300 -9.16 -16.48 -17.85
N ILE A 301 -10.34 -15.93 -18.16
CA ILE A 301 -10.60 -15.23 -19.43
C ILE A 301 -10.83 -13.76 -19.12
N GLN A 302 -10.13 -12.90 -19.85
CA GLN A 302 -10.20 -11.46 -19.75
C GLN A 302 -10.56 -10.83 -21.09
N GLN A 303 -11.38 -9.78 -21.06
CA GLN A 303 -11.77 -9.01 -22.23
C GLN A 303 -11.15 -7.62 -22.14
N ALA A 304 -10.32 -7.28 -23.12
CA ALA A 304 -9.66 -5.99 -23.25
C ALA A 304 -10.01 -5.39 -24.61
N GLY A 305 -11.31 -5.11 -24.78
CA GLY A 305 -11.91 -4.69 -26.05
C GLY A 305 -11.25 -3.48 -26.69
N GLY A 306 -10.58 -2.61 -25.92
CA GLY A 306 -9.83 -1.43 -26.39
C GLY A 306 -8.39 -1.68 -26.86
N LEU A 307 -7.76 -2.82 -26.54
CA LEU A 307 -6.39 -3.11 -26.97
C LEU A 307 -6.36 -3.53 -28.44
N ARG A 308 -5.42 -3.00 -29.22
CA ARG A 308 -5.38 -3.16 -30.69
C ARG A 308 -4.12 -3.86 -31.19
N SER A 309 -3.12 -4.09 -30.33
CA SER A 309 -1.90 -4.79 -30.71
C SER A 309 -1.70 -6.08 -29.92
N GLN A 310 -1.07 -7.07 -30.57
CA GLN A 310 -0.70 -8.34 -29.93
C GLN A 310 0.25 -8.13 -28.73
N GLY A 311 1.15 -7.14 -28.82
CA GLY A 311 2.11 -6.83 -27.76
C GLY A 311 1.45 -6.32 -26.48
N GLU A 312 0.46 -5.43 -26.59
CA GLU A 312 -0.29 -4.91 -25.44
C GLU A 312 -1.10 -6.03 -24.76
N LEU A 313 -1.72 -6.91 -25.53
CA LEU A 313 -2.47 -8.06 -25.01
C LEU A 313 -1.55 -9.04 -24.28
N GLN A 314 -0.37 -9.34 -24.83
CA GLN A 314 0.61 -10.18 -24.17
C GLN A 314 1.10 -9.56 -22.86
N ASN A 315 1.40 -8.25 -22.87
CA ASN A 315 1.82 -7.53 -21.67
C ASN A 315 0.76 -7.61 -20.56
N LEU A 316 -0.53 -7.49 -20.90
CA LEU A 316 -1.63 -7.63 -19.95
C LEU A 316 -1.78 -9.07 -19.44
N ALA A 317 -1.70 -10.07 -20.32
CA ALA A 317 -1.76 -11.49 -19.92
C ALA A 317 -0.63 -11.83 -18.93
N ASP A 318 0.60 -11.40 -19.24
CA ASP A 318 1.78 -11.58 -18.39
C ASP A 318 1.65 -10.83 -17.06
N ALA A 319 1.05 -9.64 -17.07
CA ALA A 319 0.82 -8.84 -15.87
C ALA A 319 -0.12 -9.56 -14.90
N ILE A 320 -1.24 -10.06 -15.40
CA ILE A 320 -2.24 -10.77 -14.60
C ILE A 320 -1.63 -12.05 -14.02
N LEU A 321 -0.92 -12.83 -14.85
CA LEU A 321 -0.24 -14.04 -14.38
C LEU A 321 0.83 -13.71 -13.32
N LEU A 322 1.61 -12.65 -13.50
CA LEU A 322 2.62 -12.23 -12.54
C LEU A 322 2.00 -11.84 -11.18
N ARG A 323 0.83 -11.19 -11.18
CA ARG A 323 0.10 -10.86 -9.94
C ARG A 323 -0.34 -12.12 -9.20
N TYR A 324 -0.85 -13.13 -9.92
CA TYR A 324 -1.16 -14.42 -9.30
C TYR A 324 0.10 -15.12 -8.76
N LYS A 325 1.23 -15.05 -9.47
CA LYS A 325 2.51 -15.57 -8.97
C LYS A 325 2.96 -14.88 -7.69
N ALA A 326 2.77 -13.57 -7.58
CA ALA A 326 3.10 -12.81 -6.37
C ALA A 326 2.25 -13.24 -5.16
N GLN A 327 1.04 -13.74 -5.37
CA GLN A 327 0.16 -14.26 -4.32
C GLN A 327 0.46 -15.72 -3.94
N GLN A 328 1.28 -16.42 -4.72
CA GLN A 328 1.56 -17.85 -4.52
C GLN A 328 2.30 -18.11 -3.20
N THR A 329 3.28 -17.26 -2.91
CA THR A 329 4.08 -17.34 -1.69
C THR A 329 3.52 -16.35 -0.69
N ALA A 330 3.15 -16.86 0.48
CA ALA A 330 2.78 -16.03 1.62
C ALA A 330 3.56 -16.51 2.82
N GLY A 331 3.97 -15.60 3.68
CA GLY A 331 4.67 -15.94 4.89
C GLY A 331 4.47 -14.90 5.96
N ARG A 332 4.90 -15.23 7.17
CA ARG A 332 4.97 -14.32 8.28
C ARG A 332 6.39 -14.33 8.83
N LEU A 333 6.88 -13.12 9.08
CA LEU A 333 8.16 -12.88 9.71
C LEU A 333 7.91 -12.06 10.98
N VAL A 334 8.48 -12.50 12.10
CA VAL A 334 8.44 -11.75 13.37
C VAL A 334 9.85 -11.34 13.72
N ILE A 335 10.08 -10.03 13.82
CA ILE A 335 11.39 -9.41 14.07
C ILE A 335 11.30 -8.43 15.25
N PRO A 336 12.45 -7.97 15.79
CA PRO A 336 12.50 -6.77 16.60
C PRO A 336 11.92 -5.55 15.86
N HIS A 337 11.59 -4.48 16.59
CA HIS A 337 11.11 -3.24 15.97
C HIS A 337 12.10 -2.76 14.90
N ASP A 338 11.61 -2.49 13.68
CA ASP A 338 12.43 -2.03 12.55
C ASP A 338 11.55 -1.24 11.60
N CYS A 339 11.68 0.09 11.60
CA CYS A 339 10.86 0.96 10.75
C CYS A 339 11.42 1.11 9.33
N ARG A 340 12.53 0.44 8.98
CA ARG A 340 13.03 0.38 7.60
C ARG A 340 12.21 -0.51 6.70
N LEU A 341 11.49 -1.49 7.24
CA LEU A 341 10.64 -2.39 6.44
C LEU A 341 9.77 -1.62 5.44
N GLU A 342 9.27 -0.46 5.87
CA GLU A 342 8.38 0.40 5.09
C GLU A 342 9.08 1.08 3.90
N LEU A 343 10.42 1.13 3.90
CA LEU A 343 11.25 1.63 2.79
C LEU A 343 11.46 0.57 1.71
N TYR A 344 11.25 -0.71 2.02
CA TYR A 344 11.63 -1.81 1.15
C TYR A 344 10.43 -2.62 0.69
N ASP A 345 10.45 -3.02 -0.58
CA ASP A 345 9.36 -3.80 -1.17
C ASP A 345 9.63 -5.31 -1.08
N ARG A 346 10.88 -5.67 -0.77
CA ARG A 346 11.36 -7.04 -0.71
C ARG A 346 12.30 -7.21 0.47
N ILE A 347 12.17 -8.37 1.10
CA ILE A 347 13.07 -8.83 2.17
C ILE A 347 13.72 -10.15 1.76
N LEU A 348 14.96 -10.36 2.19
CA LEU A 348 15.69 -11.62 2.02
C LEU A 348 15.80 -12.27 3.38
N ILE A 349 15.40 -13.53 3.46
CA ILE A 349 15.42 -14.28 4.70
C ILE A 349 16.48 -15.36 4.54
N THR A 350 17.50 -15.31 5.40
CA THR A 350 18.59 -16.28 5.42
C THR A 350 18.48 -17.12 6.69
N ASN A 351 18.08 -18.37 6.53
CA ASN A 351 17.96 -19.31 7.64
C ASN A 351 19.06 -20.36 7.57
N SER A 352 20.03 -20.26 8.47
CA SER A 352 21.11 -21.24 8.68
C SER A 352 20.74 -22.34 9.67
N ARG A 353 19.58 -22.26 10.35
CA ARG A 353 19.11 -23.30 11.27
C ARG A 353 18.59 -24.50 10.46
N GLY A 354 19.46 -25.44 10.12
CA GLY A 354 19.08 -26.70 9.45
C GLY A 354 19.95 -27.12 8.25
N THR A 355 21.06 -26.42 8.00
CA THR A 355 22.14 -26.94 7.12
C THR A 355 23.05 -27.92 7.83
#